data_AF-A0A5N7ZN10-F1
#
_entry.id   AF-A0A5N7ZN10-F1
#
_cell.length_a   1.000
_cell.length_b   1.000
_cell.length_c   1.000
_cell.angle_alpha   90.00
_cell.angle_beta   90.00
_cell.angle_gamma   90.00
#
_symmetry.space_group_name_H-M   'P 1'
#
loop_
_entity.id
_entity.type
_entity.pdbx_description
1 polymer ?
#
loop_
_entity_poly.entity_id
_entity_poly.type
_entity_poly.pdbx_seq_one_letter_code
_entity_poly.pdbx_strand_id
1 'polypeptide(L)' 'MKTLFSNWHFMRYFRLAIALFMFYTAYENREWLFGVFGLFFLLQAIFNFGCNNNQCSIPNKTRR' A
#
# COMPACT_ATOMS: atom_id res chain seq x y z
N MET A 1 -8.09 -0.96 -22.19
CA MET A 1 -7.17 -1.72 -21.31
C MET A 1 -5.77 -1.10 -21.33
N LYS A 2 -5.56 0.06 -20.68
CA LYS A 2 -4.22 0.71 -20.60
C LYS A 2 -4.00 1.52 -19.31
N THR A 3 -4.67 1.17 -18.22
CA THR A 3 -4.63 1.97 -16.97
C THR A 3 -4.04 1.21 -15.78
N LEU A 4 -3.88 -0.12 -15.87
CA LEU A 4 -3.31 -0.92 -14.76
C LEU A 4 -1.79 -0.74 -14.60
N PHE A 5 -1.11 -0.29 -15.66
CA PHE A 5 0.34 -0.04 -15.69
C PHE A 5 0.72 1.41 -16.03
N SER A 6 -0.25 2.30 -16.25
CA SER A 6 0.01 3.72 -16.48
C SER A 6 -0.26 4.49 -15.19
N ASN A 7 0.71 5.27 -14.69
CA ASN A 7 0.72 5.94 -13.37
C ASN A 7 0.98 5.03 -12.15
N TRP A 8 1.96 4.13 -12.22
CA TRP A 8 2.49 3.52 -10.99
C TRP A 8 3.23 4.59 -10.16
N HIS A 9 2.58 5.12 -9.14
CA HIS A 9 3.19 6.02 -8.18
C HIS A 9 4.24 5.31 -7.34
N PHE A 10 5.33 6.01 -7.00
CA PHE A 10 6.42 5.55 -6.13
C PHE A 10 5.92 4.83 -4.86
N MET A 11 4.84 5.34 -4.25
CA MET A 11 4.23 4.76 -3.05
C MET A 11 3.75 3.31 -3.22
N ARG A 12 3.35 2.89 -4.43
CA ARG A 12 2.94 1.51 -4.70
C ARG A 12 4.13 0.56 -4.61
N TYR A 13 5.26 0.94 -5.19
CA TYR A 13 6.51 0.19 -5.10
C TYR A 13 7.03 0.12 -3.66
N PHE A 14 6.95 1.23 -2.93
CA PHE A 14 7.37 1.28 -1.53
C PHE A 14 6.56 0.32 -0.64
N ARG A 15 5.23 0.31 -0.78
CA ARG A 15 4.36 -0.64 -0.06
C ARG A 15 4.67 -2.10 -0.43
N LEU A 16 4.94 -2.37 -1.70
CA LEU A 16 5.32 -3.71 -2.18
C LEU A 16 6.66 -4.17 -1.57
N ALA A 17 7.65 -3.29 -1.51
CA ALA A 17 8.95 -3.58 -0.90
C ALA A 17 8.81 -3.92 0.59
N ILE A 18 7.99 -3.15 1.33
CA ILE A 18 7.70 -3.44 2.74
C ILE A 18 6.99 -4.79 2.89
N ALA A 19 5.98 -5.08 2.06
CA ALA A 19 5.27 -6.35 2.11
C ALA A 19 6.22 -7.54 1.92
N LEU A 20 7.11 -7.47 0.92
CA LEU A 20 8.11 -8.50 0.67
C LEU A 20 9.10 -8.65 1.82
N PHE A 21 9.57 -7.55 2.40
CA PHE A 21 10.44 -7.57 3.56
C PHE A 21 9.77 -8.25 4.77
N MET A 22 8.50 -7.91 5.05
CA MET A 22 7.76 -8.52 6.16
C MET A 22 7.53 -10.02 5.93
N PHE A 23 7.26 -10.45 4.69
CA PHE A 23 7.14 -11.88 4.39
C PHE A 23 8.47 -12.61 4.56
N TYR A 24 9.60 -12.00 4.17
CA TYR A 24 10.93 -12.55 4.41
C TYR A 24 11.19 -12.72 5.92
N THR A 25 10.93 -11.69 6.71
CA THR A 25 11.06 -11.75 8.18
C THR A 25 10.11 -12.77 8.82
N ALA A 26 8.89 -12.91 8.29
CA ALA A 26 7.92 -13.92 8.73
C ALA A 26 8.41 -15.34 8.44
N TYR A 27 9.09 -15.54 7.30
CA TYR A 27 9.66 -16.83 6.94
C TYR A 27 10.85 -17.19 7.84
N GLU A 28 11.76 -16.25 8.08
CA GLU A 28 12.95 -16.48 8.91
C GLU A 28 12.59 -16.74 10.37
N ASN A 29 11.74 -15.89 10.97
CA ASN A 29 11.38 -16.00 12.38
C ASN A 29 10.22 -16.96 12.63
N ARG A 30 9.53 -17.43 11.57
CA ARG A 30 8.30 -18.25 11.64
C ARG A 30 7.16 -17.60 12.45
N GLU A 31 7.22 -16.28 12.59
CA GLU A 31 6.25 -15.48 13.32
C GLU A 31 5.09 -15.11 12.40
N TRP A 32 3.92 -15.69 12.67
CA TRP A 32 2.72 -15.56 11.83
C TRP A 32 2.21 -14.11 11.73
N LEU A 33 2.43 -13.29 12.76
CA LEU A 33 2.02 -11.88 12.81
C LEU A 33 2.61 -11.07 11.66
N PHE A 34 3.89 -11.26 11.34
CA PHE A 34 4.53 -10.55 10.21
C PHE A 34 3.94 -10.95 8.87
N GLY A 35 3.48 -12.20 8.73
CA GLY A 35 2.76 -12.66 7.54
C GLY A 35 1.42 -11.96 7.37
N VAL A 36 0.67 -11.74 8.45
CA VAL A 36 -0.60 -11.01 8.42
C VAL A 36 -0.39 -9.55 8.02
N PHE A 37 0.58 -8.87 8.62
CA PHE A 37 0.90 -7.49 8.24
C PHE A 37 1.46 -7.38 6.82
N GLY A 38 2.31 -8.31 6.40
CA GLY A 38 2.80 -8.39 5.01
C GLY A 38 1.66 -8.53 4.01
N LEU A 39 0.67 -9.38 4.32
CA LEU A 39 -0.53 -9.55 3.50
C LEU A 39 -1.36 -8.25 3.45
N PHE A 40 -1.51 -7.56 4.57
CA PHE A 40 -2.20 -6.26 4.60
C PHE A 40 -1.52 -5.22 3.70
N PHE A 41 -0.20 -5.08 3.73
CA PHE A 41 0.53 -4.17 2.84
C PHE A 41 0.49 -4.61 1.37
N LEU A 42 0.53 -5.91 1.11
CA LEU A 42 0.39 -6.46 -0.25
C LEU A 42 -0.99 -6.12 -0.85
N LEU A 43 -2.07 -6.32 -0.09
CA LEU A 43 -3.43 -5.96 -0.51
C LEU A 43 -3.56 -4.46 -0.79
N GLN A 44 -3.00 -3.61 0.07
CA GLN A 44 -2.96 -2.15 -0.16
C GLN A 44 -2.16 -1.77 -1.41
N ALA A 45 -1.08 -2.49 -1.74
CA ALA A 45 -0.28 -2.25 -2.93
C ALA A 45 -0.98 -2.71 -4.22
N ILE A 46 -1.73 -3.81 -4.18
CA ILE A 46 -2.42 -4.36 -5.35
C ILE A 46 -3.70 -3.57 -5.64
N PHE A 47 -4.54 -3.41 -4.64
CA PHE A 47 -5.87 -2.81 -4.79
C PHE A 47 -5.87 -1.29 -4.60
N ASN A 48 -4.73 -0.68 -4.25
CA ASN A 48 -4.66 0.71 -3.78
C ASN A 48 -5.68 1.01 -2.67
N PHE A 49 -6.02 0.00 -1.85
CA PHE A 49 -6.84 0.20 -0.66
C PHE A 49 -6.09 1.17 0.27
N GLY A 50 -6.76 2.24 0.64
CA GLY A 50 -6.21 3.44 1.25
C GLY A 50 -7.15 4.62 0.98
N CYS A 51 -6.71 5.86 1.23
CA CYS A 51 -7.49 7.05 0.91
C CYS A 51 -7.61 7.26 -0.62
N ASN A 52 -8.44 6.42 -1.23
CA ASN A 52 -8.80 6.44 -2.64
C ASN A 52 -9.98 7.42 -2.81
N ASN A 53 -9.96 8.23 -3.87
CA ASN A 53 -10.93 9.32 -4.14
C ASN A 53 -10.84 10.56 -3.24
N ASN A 54 -9.64 11.08 -2.91
CA ASN A 54 -9.49 12.34 -2.14
C ASN A 54 -10.21 12.34 -0.77
N GLN A 55 -10.53 11.16 -0.22
CA GLN A 55 -11.25 11.03 1.07
C GLN A 55 -10.41 11.53 2.27
N CYS A 56 -9.10 11.72 2.09
CA CYS A 56 -8.21 12.38 3.06
C CYS A 56 -7.82 13.80 2.65
N SER A 57 -8.52 14.40 1.67
CA SER A 57 -8.22 15.77 1.26
C SER A 57 -8.79 16.72 2.31
N ILE A 58 -7.90 17.46 2.97
CA ILE A 58 -8.29 18.53 3.89
C ILE A 58 -9.07 19.56 3.06
N PRO A 59 -10.30 19.95 3.45
CA PRO A 59 -11.07 20.90 2.66
C PRO A 59 -10.24 22.19 2.51
N ASN A 60 -9.91 22.53 1.26
CA ASN A 60 -9.30 23.81 0.95
C ASN A 60 -10.33 24.89 1.30
N LYS A 61 -10.21 25.47 2.49
CA LYS A 61 -11.02 26.62 2.88
C LYS A 61 -10.56 27.79 2.02
N THR A 62 -11.17 27.95 0.84
CA THR A 62 -11.07 29.17 0.05
C THR A 62 -11.62 30.29 0.92
N ARG A 63 -10.73 30.97 1.66
CA ARG A 63 -11.04 32.22 2.32
C ARG A 63 -11.19 33.25 1.19
N ARG A 64 -12.44 33.43 0.74
CA ARG A 64 -12.86 34.53 -0.13
C ARG A 64 -12.62 35.86 0.57
#